data_AF-A0A957UTJ8-F1
#
_entry.id   AF-A0A957UTJ8-F1
#
_cell.length_a   1.000
_cell.length_b   1.000
_cell.length_c   1.000
_cell.angle_alpha   90.00
_cell.angle_beta   90.00
_cell.angle_gamma   90.00
#
_symmetry.space_group_name_H-M   'P 1'
#
loop_
_entity.id
_entity.type
_entity.pdbx_description
1 polymer ?
#
loop_
_entity_poly.entity_id
_entity_poly.type
_entity_poly.pdbx_seq_one_letter_code
_entity_poly.pdbx_strand_id
1 'polypeptide(L)'
;MIYTVNLPPETEKKLGELVRLQMAILEYAASTTTPEQQELIRYLEQNEYEAVHAQRIVHALCRTSGDRETSVRWEYLLTFASNMDGEEYLIGNVPVGLALQAEKQRIVESMKADMNLLFDPAPNGGFTFFMPEIPNQLPDYLTVTKAYLQAKLDAGSRQDCKFPQWLCALREFLISYYELLGTNIPGGYFIDNEKHNRQHVLNAYTNANPEQYVCAICDEHSFRTIYGAHQLSDLEHYFPKSIYPHLACHPYNLLPICGSCNQIHSNKDSLWDKTSRQRRILNDIFLPYRPGSINANTIMRPPDNDAEDQVISFHVVHLSIEAEIQKKIRVLQEIYRIPDRWQEKNDEIGDHLWRRIRQFLADDLLMVDTINSPEFLQRRLHRLLAYLSEDRGKDPLTFPTLWRLTQMLIDEVDPVTDGSVALDQSAVFQEIIHWITTDQQRVAQLDAIAKELRDKATEVKWRGRATDSQANL
;
A
#
# COMPACT_ATOMS: atom_id res chain seq x y z
N MET A 1 -7.28 -3.39 1.29
CA MET A 1 -6.80 -2.10 0.72
C MET A 1 -8.03 -1.31 0.27
N ILE A 2 -7.94 0.02 0.21
CA ILE A 2 -9.03 0.85 -0.33
C ILE A 2 -9.12 0.65 -1.84
N TYR A 3 -8.00 0.79 -2.55
CA TYR A 3 -7.95 0.64 -4.00
C TYR A 3 -7.27 -0.66 -4.42
N THR A 4 -7.77 -1.22 -5.53
CA THR A 4 -7.09 -2.30 -6.24
C THR A 4 -6.01 -1.67 -7.11
N VAL A 5 -4.82 -2.26 -7.10
CA VAL A 5 -3.67 -1.80 -7.89
C VAL A 5 -3.08 -2.98 -8.64
N ASN A 6 -2.43 -2.72 -9.77
CA ASN A 6 -1.82 -3.72 -10.63
C ASN A 6 -0.34 -3.88 -10.29
N LEU A 7 0.11 -5.15 -10.21
CA LEU A 7 1.53 -5.46 -10.14
C LEU A 7 2.15 -5.25 -11.54
N PRO A 8 3.21 -4.44 -11.68
CA PRO A 8 3.86 -4.29 -12.98
C PRO A 8 4.51 -5.61 -13.42
N PRO A 9 4.31 -6.06 -14.67
CA PRO A 9 4.94 -7.29 -15.17
C PRO A 9 6.47 -7.30 -15.08
N GLU A 10 7.09 -6.13 -15.26
CA GLU A 10 8.55 -5.99 -15.12
C GLU A 10 9.01 -6.21 -13.68
N THR A 11 8.30 -5.62 -12.71
CA THR A 11 8.56 -5.82 -11.27
C THR A 11 8.39 -7.29 -10.90
N GLU A 12 7.30 -7.93 -11.35
CA GLU A 12 7.04 -9.35 -11.12
C GLU A 12 8.16 -10.22 -11.67
N LYS A 13 8.58 -9.96 -12.92
CA LYS A 13 9.66 -10.69 -13.57
C LYS A 13 10.99 -10.52 -12.81
N LYS A 14 11.44 -9.28 -12.62
CA LYS A 14 12.77 -8.98 -12.05
C LYS A 14 12.89 -9.45 -10.60
N LEU A 15 11.92 -9.11 -9.76
CA LEU A 15 11.95 -9.53 -8.37
C LEU A 15 11.66 -11.03 -8.22
N GLY A 16 10.86 -11.61 -9.11
CA GLY A 16 10.65 -13.07 -9.16
C GLY A 16 11.93 -13.83 -9.53
N GLU A 17 12.72 -13.35 -10.49
CA GLU A 17 14.05 -13.90 -10.80
C GLU A 17 14.96 -13.86 -9.57
N LEU A 18 15.02 -12.72 -8.89
CA LEU A 18 15.85 -12.53 -7.70
C LEU A 18 15.47 -13.49 -6.57
N VAL A 19 14.18 -13.62 -6.30
CA VAL A 19 13.65 -14.45 -5.23
C VAL A 19 13.86 -15.94 -5.51
N ARG A 20 13.67 -16.39 -6.76
CA ARG A 20 14.03 -17.76 -7.18
C ARG A 20 15.52 -18.03 -6.97
N LEU A 21 16.37 -17.07 -7.33
CA LEU A 21 17.80 -17.17 -7.12
C LEU A 21 18.18 -17.27 -5.63
N GLN A 22 17.57 -16.45 -4.77
CA GLN A 22 17.80 -16.53 -3.32
C GLN A 22 17.52 -17.94 -2.79
N MET A 23 16.41 -18.54 -3.21
CA MET A 23 16.05 -19.91 -2.78
C MET A 23 17.02 -20.95 -3.31
N ALA A 24 17.44 -20.86 -4.58
CA ALA A 24 18.42 -21.79 -5.15
C ALA A 24 19.76 -21.74 -4.39
N ILE A 25 20.24 -20.54 -4.04
CA ILE A 25 21.48 -20.36 -3.26
C ILE A 25 21.34 -20.92 -1.84
N LEU A 26 20.19 -20.70 -1.19
CA LEU A 26 19.92 -21.24 0.15
C LEU A 26 19.77 -22.76 0.17
N GLU A 27 19.16 -23.34 -0.86
CA GLU A 27 19.05 -24.79 -1.02
C GLU A 27 20.43 -25.43 -1.18
N TYR A 28 21.29 -24.83 -2.00
CA TYR A 28 22.70 -25.22 -2.06
C TYR A 28 23.38 -25.15 -0.69
N ALA A 29 23.24 -24.01 0.02
CA ALA A 29 23.89 -23.83 1.32
C ALA A 29 23.30 -24.73 2.43
N ALA A 30 22.04 -25.13 2.33
CA ALA A 30 21.46 -26.15 3.21
C ALA A 30 21.98 -27.55 2.89
N SER A 31 22.42 -27.80 1.65
CA SER A 31 22.93 -29.11 1.21
C SER A 31 24.42 -29.35 1.48
N THR A 32 25.16 -28.36 1.98
CA THR A 32 26.60 -28.46 2.26
C THR A 32 27.00 -27.78 3.57
N THR A 33 28.08 -28.25 4.21
CA THR A 33 28.67 -27.61 5.39
C THR A 33 29.80 -26.64 5.05
N THR A 34 30.36 -26.75 3.85
CA THR A 34 31.52 -25.96 3.39
C THR A 34 31.25 -25.45 1.97
N PRO A 35 30.44 -24.39 1.81
CA PRO A 35 30.12 -23.85 0.50
C PRO A 35 31.38 -23.38 -0.23
N GLU A 36 31.63 -23.93 -1.41
CA GLU A 36 32.67 -23.46 -2.32
C GLU A 36 32.06 -22.70 -3.50
N GLN A 37 32.77 -21.67 -4.00
CA GLN A 37 32.31 -20.86 -5.13
C GLN A 37 32.13 -21.69 -6.41
N GLN A 38 33.10 -22.57 -6.71
CA GLN A 38 33.06 -23.41 -7.92
C GLN A 38 31.96 -24.49 -7.85
N GLU A 39 31.63 -24.95 -6.64
CA GLU A 39 30.51 -25.87 -6.41
C GLU A 39 29.18 -25.17 -6.57
N LEU A 40 29.04 -23.94 -6.05
CA LEU A 40 27.83 -23.14 -6.27
C LEU A 40 27.61 -22.85 -7.76
N ILE A 41 28.67 -22.55 -8.54
CA ILE A 41 28.55 -22.38 -9.99
C ILE A 41 27.99 -23.65 -10.65
N ARG A 42 28.57 -24.81 -10.34
CA ARG A 42 28.10 -26.11 -10.86
C ARG A 42 26.66 -26.40 -10.45
N TYR A 43 26.29 -26.09 -9.22
CA TYR A 43 24.93 -26.26 -8.72
C TYR A 43 23.93 -25.38 -9.48
N LEU A 44 24.26 -24.09 -9.70
CA LEU A 44 23.41 -23.18 -10.47
C LEU A 44 23.27 -23.64 -11.92
N GLU A 45 24.34 -24.11 -12.55
CA GLU A 45 24.29 -24.69 -13.91
C GLU A 45 23.35 -25.90 -14.00
N GLN A 46 23.32 -26.75 -12.97
CA GLN A 46 22.40 -27.88 -12.88
C GLN A 46 20.94 -27.46 -12.65
N ASN A 47 20.72 -26.25 -12.11
CA ASN A 47 19.40 -25.65 -11.87
C ASN A 47 19.03 -24.62 -12.95
N GLU A 48 19.41 -24.90 -14.21
CA GLU A 48 18.99 -24.16 -15.40
C GLU A 48 19.54 -22.72 -15.54
N TYR A 49 20.55 -22.33 -14.75
CA TYR A 49 21.26 -21.08 -14.98
C TYR A 49 22.36 -21.27 -16.03
N GLU A 50 22.40 -20.43 -17.07
CA GLU A 50 23.50 -20.45 -18.04
C GLU A 50 24.86 -20.27 -17.35
N ALA A 51 25.90 -21.01 -17.77
CA ALA A 51 27.22 -21.01 -17.13
C ALA A 51 27.80 -19.60 -16.91
N VAL A 52 27.66 -18.73 -17.92
CA VAL A 52 28.10 -17.33 -17.83
C VAL A 52 27.29 -16.57 -16.77
N HIS A 53 25.98 -16.80 -16.69
CA HIS A 53 25.12 -16.18 -15.68
C HIS A 53 25.45 -16.69 -14.27
N ALA A 54 25.63 -18.01 -14.09
CA ALA A 54 26.06 -18.60 -12.82
C ALA A 54 27.37 -17.99 -12.30
N GLN A 55 28.37 -17.83 -13.16
CA GLN A 55 29.62 -17.15 -12.82
C GLN A 55 29.41 -15.70 -12.39
N ARG A 56 28.57 -14.94 -13.11
CA ARG A 56 28.24 -13.55 -12.74
C ARG A 56 27.53 -13.47 -11.39
N ILE A 57 26.62 -14.40 -11.10
CA ILE A 57 25.91 -14.48 -9.82
C ILE A 57 26.91 -14.69 -8.68
N VAL A 58 27.75 -15.73 -8.78
CA VAL A 58 28.72 -16.05 -7.71
C VAL A 58 29.74 -14.93 -7.54
N HIS A 59 30.20 -14.34 -8.65
CA HIS A 59 31.05 -13.15 -8.59
C HIS A 59 30.33 -11.98 -7.89
N ALA A 60 29.07 -11.68 -8.22
CA ALA A 60 28.30 -10.61 -7.57
C ALA A 60 28.03 -10.88 -6.08
N LEU A 61 27.89 -12.15 -5.70
CA LEU A 61 27.70 -12.59 -4.32
C LEU A 61 28.98 -12.41 -3.49
N CYS A 62 30.15 -12.68 -4.09
CA CYS A 62 31.45 -12.64 -3.42
C CYS A 62 32.18 -11.29 -3.54
N ARG A 63 31.76 -10.40 -4.44
CA ARG A 63 32.46 -9.15 -4.70
C ARG A 63 32.34 -8.21 -3.51
N THR A 64 33.47 -7.96 -2.86
CA THR A 64 33.68 -6.78 -2.03
C THR A 64 33.54 -5.54 -2.92
N SER A 65 32.48 -4.75 -2.73
CA SER A 65 32.55 -3.36 -3.18
C SER A 65 33.72 -2.69 -2.44
N GLY A 66 34.36 -1.69 -3.04
CA GLY A 66 35.56 -1.05 -2.47
C GLY A 66 35.36 -0.41 -1.08
N ASP A 67 34.13 -0.36 -0.58
CA ASP A 67 33.81 -0.06 0.82
C ASP A 67 33.83 -1.34 1.66
N ARG A 68 34.51 -1.25 2.81
CA ARG A 68 34.84 -2.34 3.76
C ARG A 68 33.67 -3.20 4.28
N GLU A 69 32.44 -3.02 3.80
CA GLU A 69 31.20 -3.63 4.30
C GLU A 69 30.55 -4.70 3.37
N THR A 70 31.22 -5.24 2.33
CA THR A 70 30.50 -5.96 1.25
C THR A 70 31.00 -7.36 0.85
N SER A 71 31.78 -8.05 1.69
CA SER A 71 31.88 -9.54 1.64
C SER A 71 30.68 -10.22 2.35
N VAL A 72 29.78 -9.42 2.91
CA VAL A 72 28.86 -9.83 3.97
C VAL A 72 27.82 -10.88 3.51
N ARG A 73 27.39 -10.88 2.25
CA ARG A 73 26.41 -11.87 1.75
C ARG A 73 26.98 -13.28 1.67
N TRP A 74 28.20 -13.42 1.14
CA TRP A 74 28.89 -14.71 1.11
C TRP A 74 29.18 -15.19 2.53
N GLU A 75 29.57 -14.29 3.43
CA GLU A 75 29.78 -14.61 4.85
C GLU A 75 28.51 -15.08 5.56
N TYR A 76 27.37 -14.45 5.29
CA TYR A 76 26.07 -14.94 5.79
C TYR A 76 25.75 -16.33 5.25
N LEU A 77 26.02 -16.58 3.97
CA LEU A 77 25.80 -17.90 3.37
C LEU A 77 26.71 -18.97 4.00
N LEU A 78 27.99 -18.66 4.19
CA LEU A 78 28.95 -19.54 4.88
C LEU A 78 28.50 -19.82 6.31
N THR A 79 28.05 -18.80 7.03
CA THR A 79 27.57 -18.95 8.41
C THR A 79 26.29 -19.79 8.47
N PHE A 80 25.36 -19.60 7.53
CA PHE A 80 24.16 -20.41 7.40
C PHE A 80 24.48 -21.89 7.10
N ALA A 81 25.40 -22.14 6.18
CA ALA A 81 25.82 -23.49 5.82
C ALA A 81 26.59 -24.19 6.96
N SER A 82 27.40 -23.44 7.70
CA SER A 82 28.20 -23.97 8.80
C SER A 82 27.33 -24.56 9.92
N ASN A 83 27.85 -25.56 10.63
CA ASN A 83 27.21 -26.14 11.81
C ASN A 83 27.73 -25.50 13.11
N MET A 84 28.14 -24.23 13.06
CA MET A 84 28.89 -23.61 14.16
C MET A 84 28.09 -23.40 15.45
N ASP A 85 26.74 -23.39 15.41
CA ASP A 85 25.86 -23.24 16.59
C ASP A 85 24.48 -23.87 16.34
N GLY A 86 23.77 -24.28 17.40
CA GLY A 86 22.39 -24.80 17.33
C GLY A 86 22.25 -26.32 17.45
N GLU A 87 23.34 -27.01 17.74
CA GLU A 87 23.32 -28.45 18.04
C GLU A 87 22.56 -28.80 19.34
N GLU A 88 22.49 -27.84 20.26
CA GLU A 88 22.01 -28.03 21.63
C GLU A 88 20.49 -28.23 21.78
N TYR A 89 19.67 -27.87 20.78
CA TYR A 89 18.20 -27.97 20.87
C TYR A 89 17.60 -29.14 20.08
N LEU A 90 18.40 -29.86 19.29
CA LEU A 90 17.97 -31.02 18.54
C LEU A 90 17.90 -32.23 19.49
N ILE A 91 16.75 -32.40 20.15
CA ILE A 91 16.52 -33.50 21.09
C ILE A 91 16.29 -34.80 20.30
N GLY A 92 17.26 -35.73 20.29
CA GLY A 92 17.11 -37.08 19.73
C GLY A 92 18.42 -37.82 19.44
N ASN A 93 18.34 -39.14 19.22
CA ASN A 93 19.49 -40.05 18.93
C ASN A 93 20.07 -39.93 17.49
N VAL A 94 19.84 -38.82 16.78
CA VAL A 94 20.33 -38.62 15.39
C VAL A 94 21.71 -37.96 15.42
N PRO A 95 22.67 -38.35 14.55
CA PRO A 95 23.93 -37.61 14.42
C PRO A 95 23.65 -36.12 14.16
N VAL A 96 24.15 -35.29 15.06
CA VAL A 96 23.73 -33.89 15.23
C VAL A 96 23.85 -33.06 13.95
N GLY A 97 24.92 -33.25 13.18
CA GLY A 97 25.12 -32.57 11.89
C GLY A 97 24.07 -32.93 10.83
N LEU A 98 23.62 -34.19 10.77
CA LEU A 98 22.59 -34.61 9.81
C LEU A 98 21.21 -34.07 10.20
N ALA A 99 20.93 -33.95 11.50
CA ALA A 99 19.68 -33.37 11.98
C ALA A 99 19.59 -31.87 11.70
N LEU A 100 20.68 -31.11 11.91
CA LEU A 100 20.70 -29.67 11.61
C LEU A 100 20.60 -29.40 10.10
N GLN A 101 21.26 -30.22 9.28
CA GLN A 101 21.18 -30.11 7.83
C GLN A 101 19.75 -30.35 7.32
N ALA A 102 19.10 -31.43 7.79
CA ALA A 102 17.71 -31.71 7.47
C ALA A 102 16.77 -30.57 7.91
N GLU A 103 17.04 -29.95 9.06
CA GLU A 103 16.25 -28.82 9.55
C GLU A 103 16.42 -27.56 8.69
N LYS A 104 17.65 -27.24 8.27
CA LYS A 104 17.92 -26.16 7.31
C LYS A 104 17.16 -26.39 6.00
N GLN A 105 17.22 -27.62 5.48
CA GLN A 105 16.51 -28.00 4.25
C GLN A 105 15.00 -27.83 4.41
N ARG A 106 14.42 -28.32 5.52
CA ARG A 106 12.99 -28.17 5.84
C ARG A 106 12.56 -26.71 5.86
N ILE A 107 13.35 -25.84 6.49
CA ILE A 107 13.06 -24.39 6.52
C ILE A 107 13.08 -23.80 5.11
N VAL A 108 14.09 -24.13 4.28
CA VAL A 108 14.19 -23.62 2.91
C VAL A 108 13.00 -24.10 2.06
N GLU A 109 12.59 -25.36 2.21
CA GLU A 109 11.41 -25.92 1.54
C GLU A 109 10.12 -25.22 1.98
N SER A 110 9.94 -24.95 3.27
CA SER A 110 8.81 -24.17 3.77
C SER A 110 8.80 -22.75 3.22
N MET A 111 9.95 -22.06 3.15
CA MET A 111 10.04 -20.73 2.54
C MET A 111 9.67 -20.76 1.04
N LYS A 112 10.12 -21.78 0.30
CA LYS A 112 9.74 -21.99 -1.11
C LYS A 112 8.23 -22.17 -1.25
N ALA A 113 7.60 -22.95 -0.34
CA ALA A 113 6.15 -23.13 -0.33
C ALA A 113 5.42 -21.81 -0.09
N ASP A 114 5.82 -21.04 0.93
CA ASP A 114 5.23 -19.73 1.25
C ASP A 114 5.29 -18.75 0.07
N MET A 115 6.43 -18.73 -0.65
CA MET A 115 6.58 -17.90 -1.85
C MET A 115 5.65 -18.32 -2.98
N ASN A 116 5.54 -19.62 -3.25
CA ASN A 116 4.69 -20.13 -4.32
C ASN A 116 3.21 -19.78 -4.07
N LEU A 117 2.78 -19.76 -2.81
CA LEU A 117 1.42 -19.35 -2.44
C LEU A 117 1.11 -17.90 -2.83
N LEU A 118 2.11 -17.02 -2.85
CA LEU A 118 1.92 -15.64 -3.30
C LEU A 118 2.06 -15.48 -4.81
N PHE A 119 2.81 -16.34 -5.51
CA PHE A 119 2.91 -16.30 -6.96
C PHE A 119 1.64 -16.79 -7.66
N ASP A 120 1.02 -17.87 -7.17
CA ASP A 120 -0.04 -18.58 -7.89
C ASP A 120 -1.26 -17.66 -8.14
N PRO A 121 -1.46 -17.14 -9.37
CA PRO A 121 -2.67 -16.40 -9.69
C PRO A 121 -3.77 -17.45 -9.87
N ALA A 122 -4.87 -17.30 -9.13
CA ALA A 122 -6.03 -18.20 -9.19
C ALA A 122 -6.27 -18.72 -10.63
N PRO A 123 -6.24 -20.05 -10.88
CA PRO A 123 -5.87 -20.62 -12.18
C PRO A 123 -6.73 -20.25 -13.40
N ASN A 124 -7.78 -19.43 -13.29
CA ASN A 124 -8.76 -19.26 -14.37
C ASN A 124 -9.32 -17.84 -14.57
N GLY A 125 -8.74 -16.77 -14.02
CA GLY A 125 -9.24 -15.40 -14.24
C GLY A 125 -10.68 -15.11 -13.77
N GLY A 126 -11.43 -16.14 -13.38
CA GLY A 126 -12.65 -16.08 -12.60
C GLY A 126 -12.30 -16.03 -11.12
N PHE A 127 -13.17 -15.37 -10.35
CA PHE A 127 -13.17 -15.33 -8.89
C PHE A 127 -13.26 -16.74 -8.30
N THR A 128 -12.16 -17.50 -8.33
CA THR A 128 -12.01 -18.69 -7.51
C THR A 128 -11.38 -18.21 -6.21
N PHE A 129 -12.22 -18.06 -5.20
CA PHE A 129 -11.86 -17.68 -3.82
C PHE A 129 -10.94 -18.71 -3.13
N PHE A 130 -10.59 -19.81 -3.80
CA PHE A 130 -9.73 -20.85 -3.25
C PHE A 130 -8.27 -20.56 -3.60
N MET A 131 -7.63 -19.70 -2.81
CA MET A 131 -6.18 -19.78 -2.64
C MET A 131 -5.87 -20.97 -1.73
N PRO A 132 -4.78 -21.72 -1.98
CA PRO A 132 -4.33 -22.72 -1.03
C PRO A 132 -4.06 -22.06 0.33
N GLU A 133 -4.45 -22.73 1.41
CA GLU A 133 -4.24 -22.22 2.76
C GLU A 133 -2.72 -22.15 3.05
N ILE A 134 -2.20 -20.99 3.46
CA ILE A 134 -0.98 -21.01 4.27
C ILE A 134 -1.37 -21.78 5.54
N PRO A 135 -0.61 -22.83 5.91
CA PRO A 135 -0.89 -23.58 7.12
C PRO A 135 -1.08 -22.64 8.31
N ASN A 136 -2.04 -22.92 9.19
CA ASN A 136 -2.27 -22.17 10.45
C ASN A 136 -1.14 -22.45 11.48
N GLN A 137 0.11 -22.36 11.06
CA GLN A 137 1.31 -22.65 11.82
C GLN A 137 2.30 -21.48 11.66
N LEU A 138 3.16 -21.28 12.66
CA LEU A 138 4.29 -20.35 12.55
C LEU A 138 5.17 -20.78 11.35
N PRO A 139 5.67 -19.84 10.53
CA PRO A 139 6.73 -20.13 9.58
C PRO A 139 7.81 -20.95 10.25
N ASP A 140 8.32 -21.95 9.55
CA ASP A 140 9.23 -22.93 10.15
C ASP A 140 10.42 -22.25 10.83
N TYR A 141 10.95 -21.18 10.24
CA TYR A 141 12.04 -20.41 10.82
C TYR A 141 11.69 -19.78 12.19
N LEU A 142 10.44 -19.34 12.41
CA LEU A 142 9.95 -18.86 13.71
C LEU A 142 9.65 -19.99 14.67
N THR A 143 9.16 -21.13 14.17
CA THR A 143 8.95 -22.34 14.98
C THR A 143 10.26 -22.81 15.59
N VAL A 144 11.32 -22.89 14.76
CA VAL A 144 12.67 -23.25 15.20
C VAL A 144 13.23 -22.23 16.18
N THR A 145 13.04 -20.94 15.89
CA THR A 145 13.42 -19.87 16.83
C THR A 145 12.77 -20.08 18.19
N LYS A 146 11.44 -20.28 18.23
CA LYS A 146 10.70 -20.45 19.48
C LYS A 146 11.18 -21.67 20.25
N ALA A 147 11.40 -22.79 19.56
CA ALA A 147 11.91 -24.02 20.17
C ALA A 147 13.31 -23.83 20.76
N TYR A 148 14.21 -23.17 20.03
CA TYR A 148 15.56 -22.85 20.51
C TYR A 148 15.56 -21.96 21.75
N LEU A 149 14.78 -20.88 21.74
CA LEU A 149 14.68 -19.96 22.88
C LEU A 149 14.10 -20.67 24.11
N GLN A 150 13.09 -21.52 23.92
CA GLN A 150 12.52 -22.34 25.00
C GLN A 150 13.57 -23.29 25.58
N ALA A 151 14.36 -23.98 24.74
CA ALA A 151 15.41 -24.88 25.20
C ALA A 151 16.49 -24.15 26.02
N LYS A 152 16.90 -22.94 25.61
CA LYS A 152 17.84 -22.11 26.39
C LYS A 152 17.28 -21.66 27.74
N LEU A 153 15.99 -21.32 27.78
CA LEU A 153 15.30 -20.98 29.03
C LEU A 153 15.23 -22.18 29.98
N ASP A 154 14.89 -23.36 29.46
CA ASP A 154 14.80 -24.61 30.22
C ASP A 154 16.17 -25.04 30.77
N ALA A 155 17.24 -24.76 30.02
CA ALA A 155 18.63 -24.96 30.45
C ALA A 155 19.13 -23.93 31.50
N GLY A 156 18.28 -23.00 31.96
CA GLY A 156 18.62 -22.01 32.97
C GLY A 156 19.51 -20.86 32.49
N SER A 157 19.74 -20.75 31.17
CA SER A 157 20.55 -19.68 30.57
C SER A 157 19.75 -18.39 30.51
N ARG A 158 19.84 -17.55 31.55
CA ARG A 158 19.24 -16.20 31.56
C ARG A 158 20.04 -15.17 30.74
N GLN A 159 21.24 -15.51 30.29
CA GLN A 159 22.13 -14.60 29.59
C GLN A 159 21.92 -14.73 28.07
N ASP A 160 21.47 -13.63 27.46
CA ASP A 160 21.33 -13.40 26.01
C ASP A 160 20.66 -14.55 25.22
N CYS A 161 19.34 -14.64 25.33
CA CYS A 161 18.46 -15.40 24.42
C CYS A 161 18.50 -14.81 22.99
N LYS A 162 19.65 -14.88 22.32
CA LYS A 162 19.86 -14.48 20.92
C LYS A 162 19.53 -15.67 20.01
N PHE A 163 19.04 -15.40 18.81
CA PHE A 163 18.82 -16.40 17.77
C PHE A 163 20.11 -17.22 17.50
N PRO A 164 20.02 -18.48 17.06
CA PRO A 164 21.16 -19.22 16.55
C PRO A 164 21.87 -18.42 15.44
N GLN A 165 23.20 -18.42 15.44
CA GLN A 165 23.98 -17.58 14.52
C GLN A 165 23.63 -17.88 13.04
N TRP A 166 23.42 -19.14 12.69
CA TRP A 166 23.02 -19.53 11.34
C TRP A 166 21.62 -19.02 10.94
N LEU A 167 20.67 -18.90 11.88
CA LEU A 167 19.35 -18.31 11.62
C LEU A 167 19.43 -16.79 11.46
N CYS A 168 20.27 -16.11 12.27
CA CYS A 168 20.60 -14.71 12.03
C CYS A 168 21.19 -14.53 10.63
N ALA A 169 22.15 -15.37 10.26
CA ALA A 169 22.79 -15.30 8.96
C ALA A 169 21.80 -15.55 7.80
N LEU A 170 20.88 -16.51 7.94
CA LEU A 170 19.79 -16.72 6.98
C LEU A 170 18.94 -15.46 6.79
N ARG A 171 18.50 -14.84 7.90
CA ARG A 171 17.70 -13.61 7.88
C ARG A 171 18.46 -12.47 7.20
N GLU A 172 19.71 -12.24 7.60
CA GLU A 172 20.51 -11.14 7.07
C GLU A 172 20.89 -11.38 5.59
N PHE A 173 21.14 -12.64 5.19
CA PHE A 173 21.31 -13.01 3.78
C PHE A 173 20.10 -12.55 2.95
N LEU A 174 18.89 -12.93 3.37
CA LEU A 174 17.65 -12.59 2.65
C LEU A 174 17.38 -11.08 2.61
N ILE A 175 17.50 -10.39 3.75
CA ILE A 175 17.26 -8.94 3.86
C ILE A 175 18.28 -8.13 3.06
N SER A 176 19.53 -8.59 2.97
CA SER A 176 20.60 -7.84 2.28
C SER A 176 20.30 -7.57 0.80
N TYR A 177 19.47 -8.39 0.15
CA TYR A 177 19.03 -8.14 -1.23
C TYR A 177 18.03 -6.99 -1.32
N TYR A 178 17.16 -6.82 -0.33
CA TYR A 178 16.29 -5.65 -0.25
C TYR A 178 17.09 -4.38 0.00
N GLU A 179 18.15 -4.45 0.81
CA GLU A 179 19.05 -3.29 1.00
C GLU A 179 19.79 -2.94 -0.30
N LEU A 180 20.15 -3.93 -1.13
CA LEU A 180 20.63 -3.67 -2.49
C LEU A 180 19.58 -3.02 -3.40
N LEU A 181 18.30 -3.35 -3.24
CA LEU A 181 17.22 -2.69 -3.97
C LEU A 181 17.18 -1.18 -3.66
N GLY A 182 17.51 -0.79 -2.44
CA GLY A 182 17.62 0.62 -2.04
C GLY A 182 18.79 1.37 -2.69
N THR A 183 19.82 0.68 -3.17
CA THR A 183 20.99 1.26 -3.82
C THR A 183 21.02 0.90 -5.30
N ASN A 184 21.57 -0.26 -5.65
CA ASN A 184 21.46 -0.89 -6.96
C ASN A 184 21.78 -2.38 -6.83
N ILE A 185 20.85 -3.23 -7.23
CA ILE A 185 21.10 -4.66 -7.41
C ILE A 185 22.00 -4.82 -8.64
N PRO A 186 23.18 -5.48 -8.50
CA PRO A 186 24.05 -5.77 -9.61
C PRO A 186 23.32 -6.52 -10.73
N GLY A 187 23.59 -6.13 -11.97
CA GLY A 187 23.02 -6.79 -13.15
C GLY A 187 23.31 -8.29 -13.21
N GLY A 188 24.44 -8.73 -12.65
CA GLY A 188 24.84 -10.14 -12.63
C GLY A 188 23.85 -11.09 -11.94
N TYR A 189 22.86 -10.59 -11.19
CA TYR A 189 21.78 -11.39 -10.61
C TYR A 189 20.58 -11.61 -11.55
N PHE A 190 20.54 -10.91 -12.69
CA PHE A 190 19.45 -10.95 -13.65
C PHE A 190 19.90 -11.51 -14.99
N ILE A 191 18.98 -12.15 -15.70
CA ILE A 191 19.25 -12.82 -16.97
C ILE A 191 19.77 -11.82 -18.02
N ASP A 192 19.13 -10.65 -18.12
CA ASP A 192 19.49 -9.58 -19.04
C ASP A 192 20.72 -8.75 -18.61
N ASN A 193 21.29 -9.04 -17.44
CA ASN A 193 22.44 -8.35 -16.89
C ASN A 193 22.24 -6.84 -16.64
N GLU A 194 20.98 -6.39 -16.52
CA GLU A 194 20.65 -5.00 -16.22
C GLU A 194 20.52 -4.78 -14.72
N LYS A 195 21.01 -3.62 -14.24
CA LYS A 195 20.85 -3.24 -12.83
C LYS A 195 19.38 -2.98 -12.51
N HIS A 196 18.98 -3.26 -11.27
CA HIS A 196 17.62 -2.98 -10.81
C HIS A 196 17.65 -2.32 -9.43
N ASN A 197 16.70 -1.44 -9.13
CA ASN A 197 16.65 -0.69 -7.87
C ASN A 197 15.21 -0.24 -7.57
N ARG A 198 15.01 0.40 -6.42
CA ARG A 198 13.71 0.91 -5.94
C ARG A 198 13.03 1.86 -6.93
N GLN A 199 13.80 2.70 -7.62
CA GLN A 199 13.24 3.64 -8.59
C GLN A 199 12.62 2.91 -9.79
N HIS A 200 13.24 1.82 -10.26
CA HIS A 200 12.67 1.01 -11.33
C HIS A 200 11.31 0.42 -10.90
N VAL A 201 11.22 -0.11 -9.67
CA VAL A 201 9.95 -0.62 -9.10
C VAL A 201 8.89 0.48 -9.03
N LEU A 202 9.25 1.67 -8.54
CA LEU A 202 8.31 2.80 -8.42
C LEU A 202 7.84 3.33 -9.79
N ASN A 203 8.74 3.43 -10.76
CA ASN A 203 8.41 3.86 -12.12
C ASN A 203 7.48 2.84 -12.80
N ALA A 204 7.80 1.55 -12.70
CA ALA A 204 6.96 0.49 -13.23
C ALA A 204 5.58 0.50 -12.57
N TYR A 205 5.51 0.71 -11.25
CA TYR A 205 4.24 0.83 -10.51
C TYR A 205 3.40 2.00 -11.00
N THR A 206 4.01 3.18 -11.16
CA THR A 206 3.30 4.38 -11.64
C THR A 206 2.77 4.18 -13.06
N ASN A 207 3.54 3.53 -13.93
CA ASN A 207 3.13 3.23 -15.30
C ASN A 207 1.97 2.22 -15.35
N ALA A 208 1.97 1.22 -14.48
CA ALA A 208 0.91 0.21 -14.40
C ALA A 208 -0.37 0.72 -13.71
N ASN A 209 -0.29 1.85 -13.00
CA ASN A 209 -1.37 2.43 -12.20
C ASN A 209 -1.51 3.95 -12.46
N PRO A 210 -1.77 4.38 -13.71
CA PRO A 210 -1.69 5.80 -14.11
C PRO A 210 -2.73 6.70 -13.42
N GLU A 211 -3.85 6.13 -12.99
CA GLU A 211 -4.92 6.84 -12.27
C GLU A 211 -4.73 6.82 -10.75
N GLN A 212 -3.72 6.13 -10.23
CA GLN A 212 -3.42 6.12 -8.81
C GLN A 212 -2.42 7.23 -8.49
N TYR A 213 -2.86 8.23 -7.73
CA TYR A 213 -2.05 9.33 -7.21
C TYR A 213 -1.99 9.35 -5.69
N VAL A 214 -3.04 8.84 -5.03
CA VAL A 214 -3.09 8.69 -3.57
C VAL A 214 -2.72 7.28 -3.13
N CYS A 215 -2.53 7.07 -1.84
CA CYS A 215 -2.17 5.77 -1.28
C CYS A 215 -3.34 4.78 -1.40
N ALA A 216 -3.07 3.61 -1.98
CA ALA A 216 -4.04 2.52 -2.11
C ALA A 216 -4.58 1.98 -0.78
N ILE A 217 -3.89 2.26 0.34
CA ILE A 217 -4.26 1.79 1.68
C ILE A 217 -5.18 2.76 2.42
N CYS A 218 -4.96 4.08 2.32
CA CYS A 218 -5.69 5.05 3.15
C CYS A 218 -6.45 6.12 2.38
N ASP A 219 -6.25 6.23 1.06
CA ASP A 219 -6.84 7.29 0.23
C ASP A 219 -6.50 8.74 0.65
N GLU A 220 -5.66 8.93 1.66
CA GLU A 220 -5.48 10.24 2.29
C GLU A 220 -4.25 11.00 1.76
N HIS A 221 -3.13 10.30 1.61
CA HIS A 221 -1.86 10.91 1.26
C HIS A 221 -1.38 10.36 -0.08
N SER A 222 -0.57 11.13 -0.80
CA SER A 222 0.17 10.59 -1.94
C SER A 222 1.05 9.41 -1.50
N PHE A 223 1.12 8.36 -2.32
CA PHE A 223 2.06 7.26 -2.07
C PHE A 223 3.51 7.61 -2.44
N ARG A 224 3.73 8.75 -3.11
CA ARG A 224 5.05 9.24 -3.51
C ARG A 224 5.22 10.73 -3.22
N THR A 225 6.45 11.12 -2.92
CA THR A 225 6.87 12.51 -2.88
C THR A 225 7.52 12.86 -4.21
N ILE A 226 7.07 13.95 -4.84
CA ILE A 226 7.66 14.47 -6.08
C ILE A 226 8.58 15.64 -5.72
N TYR A 227 9.86 15.53 -6.05
CA TYR A 227 10.85 16.58 -5.85
C TYR A 227 11.58 16.87 -7.17
N GLY A 228 11.18 17.94 -7.85
CA GLY A 228 11.63 18.24 -9.21
C GLY A 228 11.26 17.12 -10.18
N ALA A 229 12.25 16.54 -10.84
CA ALA A 229 12.08 15.38 -11.74
C ALA A 229 12.14 14.03 -11.01
N HIS A 230 12.41 14.00 -9.70
CA HIS A 230 12.55 12.76 -8.93
C HIS A 230 11.27 12.39 -8.20
N GLN A 231 10.99 11.10 -8.13
CA GLN A 231 9.89 10.54 -7.34
C GLN A 231 10.46 9.63 -6.27
N LEU A 232 10.07 9.85 -5.02
CA LEU A 232 10.51 9.07 -3.88
C LEU A 232 9.30 8.40 -3.24
N SER A 233 9.43 7.12 -2.92
CA SER A 233 8.42 6.36 -2.19
C SER A 233 9.13 5.25 -1.43
N ASP A 234 8.63 4.96 -0.23
CA ASP A 234 9.02 3.74 0.47
C ASP A 234 8.26 2.56 -0.14
N LEU A 235 8.95 1.42 -0.25
CA LEU A 235 8.29 0.16 -0.57
C LEU A 235 7.91 -0.51 0.75
N GLU A 236 6.62 -0.56 1.02
CA GLU A 236 6.08 -1.31 2.15
C GLU A 236 6.28 -2.80 1.95
N HIS A 237 6.58 -3.50 3.05
CA HIS A 237 6.52 -4.96 3.08
C HIS A 237 5.20 -5.37 3.73
N TYR A 238 4.20 -5.73 2.95
CA TYR A 238 2.87 -6.09 3.50
C TYR A 238 2.95 -7.22 4.55
N PHE A 239 3.86 -8.16 4.34
CA PHE A 239 4.40 -9.10 5.32
C PHE A 239 5.77 -8.58 5.77
N PRO A 240 5.91 -8.12 7.03
CA PRO A 240 7.13 -7.45 7.48
C PRO A 240 8.38 -8.31 7.30
N LYS A 241 9.46 -7.75 6.73
CA LYS A 241 10.74 -8.48 6.53
C LYS A 241 11.39 -8.97 7.83
N SER A 242 11.02 -8.41 8.98
CA SER A 242 11.44 -8.88 10.30
C SER A 242 10.78 -10.21 10.71
N ILE A 243 9.61 -10.52 10.13
CA ILE A 243 8.78 -11.71 10.39
C ILE A 243 8.73 -12.66 9.17
N TYR A 244 9.01 -12.17 7.96
CA TYR A 244 9.02 -12.96 6.74
C TYR A 244 10.19 -12.52 5.85
N PRO A 245 11.45 -12.79 6.25
CA PRO A 245 12.62 -12.29 5.52
C PRO A 245 12.70 -12.84 4.09
N HIS A 246 12.18 -14.04 3.83
CA HIS A 246 12.14 -14.64 2.49
C HIS A 246 11.16 -13.90 1.55
N LEU A 247 10.23 -13.11 2.10
CA LEU A 247 9.33 -12.25 1.33
C LEU A 247 9.86 -10.83 1.15
N ALA A 248 11.06 -10.50 1.65
CA ALA A 248 11.59 -9.13 1.61
C ALA A 248 11.72 -8.56 0.19
N CYS A 249 12.05 -9.40 -0.78
CA CYS A 249 12.12 -9.02 -2.19
C CYS A 249 10.95 -9.56 -3.01
N HIS A 250 9.93 -10.18 -2.40
CA HIS A 250 8.85 -10.80 -3.15
C HIS A 250 7.97 -9.72 -3.82
N PRO A 251 7.68 -9.82 -5.14
CA PRO A 251 6.99 -8.74 -5.86
C PRO A 251 5.59 -8.47 -5.30
N TYR A 252 4.85 -9.51 -4.91
CA TYR A 252 3.54 -9.37 -4.28
C TYR A 252 3.58 -8.87 -2.82
N ASN A 253 4.77 -8.75 -2.23
CA ASN A 253 4.95 -8.25 -0.88
C ASN A 253 5.37 -6.77 -0.82
N LEU A 254 5.88 -6.23 -1.93
CA LEU A 254 6.37 -4.85 -2.01
C LEU A 254 5.33 -3.91 -2.61
N LEU A 255 4.89 -2.91 -1.85
CA LEU A 255 3.85 -1.96 -2.27
C LEU A 255 4.26 -0.50 -2.02
N PRO A 256 4.27 0.37 -3.06
CA PRO A 256 4.42 1.81 -2.84
C PRO A 256 3.21 2.38 -2.07
N ILE A 257 3.45 2.91 -0.88
CA ILE A 257 2.42 3.52 -0.03
C ILE A 257 2.94 4.82 0.61
N CYS A 258 2.05 5.58 1.25
CA CYS A 258 2.45 6.79 1.96
C CYS A 258 3.23 6.46 3.24
N GLY A 259 4.13 7.36 3.64
CA GLY A 259 4.97 7.18 4.83
C GLY A 259 4.16 7.02 6.12
N SER A 260 2.99 7.67 6.23
CA SER A 260 2.07 7.52 7.37
C SER A 260 1.56 6.07 7.51
N CYS A 261 1.12 5.44 6.40
CA CYS A 261 0.68 4.04 6.44
C CYS A 261 1.84 3.08 6.75
N ASN A 262 3.01 3.33 6.16
CA ASN A 262 4.20 2.52 6.41
C ASN A 262 4.61 2.56 7.88
N GLN A 263 4.65 3.76 8.47
CA GLN A 263 4.97 3.92 9.90
C GLN A 263 3.95 3.24 10.82
N ILE A 264 2.65 3.32 10.51
CA ILE A 264 1.59 2.70 11.31
C ILE A 264 1.62 1.17 11.17
N HIS A 265 1.95 0.65 9.99
CA HIS A 265 2.13 -0.78 9.76
C HIS A 265 3.31 -1.31 10.56
N SER A 266 4.47 -0.66 10.43
CA SER A 266 5.71 -1.02 11.12
C SER A 266 6.04 -2.51 10.93
N ASN A 267 6.03 -3.31 12.01
CA ASN A 267 6.25 -4.75 11.97
C ASN A 267 5.02 -5.54 12.43
N LYS A 268 3.80 -5.03 12.21
CA LYS A 268 2.58 -5.77 12.56
C LYS A 268 2.41 -6.96 11.60
N ASP A 269 2.20 -8.15 12.15
CA ASP A 269 1.96 -9.35 11.35
C ASP A 269 0.50 -9.44 10.90
N SER A 270 0.26 -9.30 9.59
CA SER A 270 -1.08 -9.44 8.99
C SER A 270 -1.72 -10.80 9.26
N LEU A 271 -0.92 -11.85 9.41
CA LEU A 271 -1.40 -13.21 9.69
C LEU A 271 -1.58 -13.48 11.17
N TRP A 272 -1.20 -12.58 12.08
CA TRP A 272 -1.37 -12.80 13.52
C TRP A 272 -2.64 -12.14 14.04
N ASP A 273 -3.60 -12.95 14.48
CA ASP A 273 -4.78 -12.46 15.18
C ASP A 273 -4.47 -12.31 16.68
N LYS A 274 -4.41 -11.05 17.12
CA LYS A 274 -4.14 -10.71 18.53
C LYS A 274 -5.27 -11.16 19.46
N THR A 275 -6.49 -11.23 18.97
CA THR A 275 -7.70 -11.54 19.76
C THR A 275 -7.81 -13.03 19.98
N SER A 276 -7.78 -13.82 18.89
CA SER A 276 -7.86 -15.29 18.98
C SER A 276 -6.53 -15.94 19.37
N ARG A 277 -5.41 -15.22 19.24
CA ARG A 277 -4.04 -15.75 19.37
C ARG A 277 -3.76 -16.91 18.41
N GLN A 278 -4.38 -16.87 17.23
CA GLN A 278 -4.20 -17.85 16.17
C GLN A 278 -3.69 -17.16 14.90
N ARG A 279 -3.16 -17.94 13.95
CA ARG A 279 -2.86 -17.39 12.64
C ARG A 279 -4.10 -17.36 11.77
N ARG A 280 -4.18 -16.31 10.97
CA ARG A 280 -5.14 -16.14 9.89
C ARG A 280 -4.64 -16.88 8.65
N ILE A 281 -5.57 -17.27 7.80
CA ILE A 281 -5.25 -17.71 6.43
C ILE A 281 -5.20 -16.51 5.49
N LEU A 282 -4.57 -16.68 4.31
CA LEU A 282 -4.48 -15.62 3.30
C LEU A 282 -5.84 -15.06 2.86
N ASN A 283 -6.87 -15.90 2.82
CA ASN A 283 -8.22 -15.48 2.45
C ASN A 283 -8.89 -14.57 3.49
N ASP A 284 -8.37 -14.49 4.72
CA ASP A 284 -8.92 -13.60 5.75
C ASP A 284 -8.33 -12.17 5.65
N ILE A 285 -7.40 -11.91 4.72
CA ILE A 285 -6.71 -10.62 4.58
C ILE A 285 -6.83 -10.03 3.16
N PHE A 286 -6.60 -8.72 3.03
CA PHE A 286 -6.48 -8.07 1.72
C PHE A 286 -5.05 -8.17 1.20
N LEU A 287 -4.80 -9.07 0.26
CA LEU A 287 -3.49 -9.18 -0.38
C LEU A 287 -3.24 -8.04 -1.39
N PRO A 288 -2.04 -7.43 -1.40
CA PRO A 288 -1.62 -6.53 -2.47
C PRO A 288 -1.77 -7.17 -3.86
N TYR A 289 -2.14 -6.35 -4.84
CA TYR A 289 -2.28 -6.76 -6.24
C TYR A 289 -3.29 -7.87 -6.54
N ARG A 290 -4.11 -8.25 -5.54
CA ARG A 290 -5.22 -9.19 -5.72
C ARG A 290 -6.56 -8.43 -5.82
N PRO A 291 -7.53 -8.98 -6.57
CA PRO A 291 -8.86 -8.39 -6.64
C PRO A 291 -9.57 -8.46 -5.28
N GLY A 292 -10.58 -7.61 -5.10
CA GLY A 292 -11.38 -7.55 -3.88
C GLY A 292 -10.90 -6.47 -2.91
N SER A 293 -10.98 -5.21 -3.31
CA SER A 293 -10.72 -4.04 -2.45
C SER A 293 -11.97 -3.59 -1.70
N ILE A 294 -11.80 -2.75 -0.67
CA ILE A 294 -12.91 -2.10 0.04
C ILE A 294 -13.76 -1.30 -0.96
N ASN A 295 -13.11 -0.54 -1.85
CA ASN A 295 -13.81 0.28 -2.82
C ASN A 295 -14.74 -0.49 -3.78
N ALA A 296 -14.42 -1.75 -4.08
CA ALA A 296 -15.24 -2.58 -4.97
C ALA A 296 -16.41 -3.26 -4.26
N ASN A 297 -16.40 -3.40 -2.94
CA ASN A 297 -17.33 -4.30 -2.24
C ASN A 297 -18.03 -3.72 -1.01
N THR A 298 -17.68 -2.50 -0.59
CA THR A 298 -18.21 -1.94 0.66
C THR A 298 -18.90 -0.62 0.44
N ILE A 299 -19.89 -0.37 1.29
CA ILE A 299 -20.40 0.95 1.60
C ILE A 299 -19.95 1.44 2.99
N MET A 300 -19.65 2.71 3.15
CA MET A 300 -19.45 3.31 4.48
C MET A 300 -20.80 3.82 4.96
N ARG A 301 -21.27 3.36 6.12
CA ARG A 301 -22.39 4.03 6.79
C ARG A 301 -21.83 4.93 7.87
N PRO A 302 -22.35 6.14 8.00
CA PRO A 302 -22.11 6.92 9.20
C PRO A 302 -22.77 6.21 10.39
N PRO A 303 -22.35 6.59 11.59
CA PRO A 303 -23.03 6.12 12.77
C PRO A 303 -24.54 6.47 12.79
N ASP A 304 -25.36 5.57 13.31
CA ASP A 304 -26.75 5.83 13.69
C ASP A 304 -26.79 6.98 14.71
N ASN A 305 -27.71 7.94 14.52
CA ASN A 305 -27.79 9.20 15.28
C ASN A 305 -27.98 9.05 16.81
N ASP A 306 -28.21 7.84 17.33
CA ASP A 306 -28.62 7.58 18.71
C ASP A 306 -27.49 7.13 19.67
N ALA A 307 -26.21 7.12 19.26
CA ALA A 307 -25.11 6.79 20.19
C ALA A 307 -23.95 7.80 20.13
N GLU A 308 -23.61 8.38 21.28
CA GLU A 308 -22.54 9.38 21.46
C GLU A 308 -21.11 8.86 21.18
N ASP A 309 -20.92 7.54 21.00
CA ASP A 309 -19.62 6.86 20.90
C ASP A 309 -19.32 6.24 19.52
N GLN A 310 -19.93 6.75 18.46
CA GLN A 310 -20.12 5.95 17.26
C GLN A 310 -19.13 6.32 16.13
N VAL A 311 -18.36 5.32 15.68
CA VAL A 311 -17.19 5.43 14.78
C VAL A 311 -17.61 5.11 13.33
N ILE A 312 -17.03 5.79 12.34
CA ILE A 312 -17.11 5.40 10.91
C ILE A 312 -16.91 3.88 10.75
N SER A 313 -17.83 3.20 10.09
CA SER A 313 -17.72 1.75 9.86
C SER A 313 -17.98 1.36 8.39
N PHE A 314 -17.35 0.25 7.98
CA PHE A 314 -17.54 -0.31 6.65
C PHE A 314 -18.60 -1.41 6.70
N HIS A 315 -19.61 -1.29 5.84
CA HIS A 315 -20.62 -2.30 5.58
C HIS A 315 -20.42 -2.91 4.20
N VAL A 316 -20.67 -4.21 4.06
CA VAL A 316 -20.47 -4.90 2.78
C VAL A 316 -21.75 -4.77 1.96
N VAL A 317 -21.63 -4.45 0.67
CA VAL A 317 -22.78 -4.24 -0.23
C VAL A 317 -23.46 -5.57 -0.59
N HIS A 318 -22.68 -6.65 -0.65
CA HIS A 318 -23.14 -7.96 -1.04
C HIS A 318 -23.18 -8.93 0.15
N LEU A 319 -24.40 -9.22 0.62
CA LEU A 319 -24.65 -10.14 1.75
C LEU A 319 -24.01 -11.52 1.54
N SER A 320 -23.92 -12.01 0.29
CA SER A 320 -23.35 -13.33 -0.03
C SER A 320 -21.86 -13.46 0.27
N ILE A 321 -21.13 -12.34 0.38
CA ILE A 321 -19.68 -12.29 0.65
C ILE A 321 -19.35 -11.43 1.88
N GLU A 322 -20.36 -11.01 2.63
CA GLU A 322 -20.22 -10.12 3.77
C GLU A 322 -19.29 -10.69 4.84
N ALA A 323 -19.51 -11.93 5.27
CA ALA A 323 -18.70 -12.54 6.32
C ALA A 323 -17.20 -12.60 5.97
N GLU A 324 -16.87 -12.83 4.69
CA GLU A 324 -15.49 -12.90 4.22
C GLU A 324 -14.85 -11.52 4.17
N ILE A 325 -15.51 -10.54 3.56
CA ILE A 325 -14.96 -9.19 3.45
C ILE A 325 -14.86 -8.52 4.83
N GLN A 326 -15.80 -8.80 5.74
CA GLN A 326 -15.75 -8.29 7.10
C GLN A 326 -14.50 -8.75 7.86
N LYS A 327 -14.01 -9.99 7.63
CA LYS A 327 -12.72 -10.41 8.18
C LYS A 327 -11.58 -9.55 7.63
N LYS A 328 -11.53 -9.36 6.31
CA LYS A 328 -10.48 -8.56 5.64
C LYS A 328 -10.49 -7.10 6.11
N ILE A 329 -11.68 -6.52 6.31
CA ILE A 329 -11.87 -5.17 6.87
C ILE A 329 -11.28 -5.09 8.28
N ARG A 330 -11.59 -6.03 9.17
CA ARG A 330 -11.05 -6.05 10.54
C ARG A 330 -9.52 -6.07 10.54
N VAL A 331 -8.90 -6.88 9.69
CA VAL A 331 -7.44 -6.92 9.58
C VAL A 331 -6.88 -5.58 9.09
N LEU A 332 -7.52 -4.94 8.11
CA LEU A 332 -7.10 -3.61 7.66
C LEU A 332 -7.19 -2.57 8.79
N GLN A 333 -8.26 -2.62 9.59
CA GLN A 333 -8.44 -1.74 10.76
C GLN A 333 -7.35 -1.96 11.81
N GLU A 334 -7.05 -3.21 12.17
CA GLU A 334 -5.99 -3.53 13.14
C GLU A 334 -4.60 -3.06 12.69
N ILE A 335 -4.31 -3.21 11.39
CA ILE A 335 -3.01 -2.90 10.83
C ILE A 335 -2.84 -1.39 10.63
N TYR A 336 -3.79 -0.75 9.94
CA TYR A 336 -3.63 0.62 9.42
C TYR A 336 -4.51 1.67 10.10
N ARG A 337 -5.51 1.25 10.91
CA ARG A 337 -6.42 2.13 11.65
C ARG A 337 -7.16 3.14 10.76
N ILE A 338 -7.56 2.72 9.55
CA ILE A 338 -8.14 3.65 8.55
C ILE A 338 -9.43 4.32 9.04
N PRO A 339 -10.42 3.60 9.59
CA PRO A 339 -11.64 4.25 10.08
C PRO A 339 -11.38 5.24 11.20
N ASP A 340 -10.57 4.89 12.20
CA ASP A 340 -10.17 5.80 13.28
C ASP A 340 -9.58 7.10 12.72
N ARG A 341 -8.67 6.99 11.74
CA ARG A 341 -8.00 8.14 11.13
C ARG A 341 -8.96 9.04 10.35
N TRP A 342 -9.91 8.46 9.64
CA TRP A 342 -10.93 9.24 8.95
C TRP A 342 -11.93 9.86 9.92
N GLN A 343 -12.25 9.19 11.03
CA GLN A 343 -13.08 9.75 12.10
C GLN A 343 -12.42 10.98 12.72
N GLU A 344 -11.12 10.90 13.03
CA GLU A 344 -10.31 12.03 13.52
C GLU A 344 -10.26 13.21 12.53
N LYS A 345 -10.61 12.97 11.26
CA LYS A 345 -10.58 13.94 10.15
C LYS A 345 -11.96 14.25 9.58
N ASN A 346 -13.02 13.96 10.32
CA ASN A 346 -14.39 14.13 9.83
C ASN A 346 -14.66 15.58 9.37
N ASP A 347 -14.14 16.57 10.10
CA ASP A 347 -14.25 17.98 9.73
C ASP A 347 -13.49 18.30 8.43
N GLU A 348 -12.25 17.81 8.28
CA GLU A 348 -11.47 17.97 7.04
C GLU A 348 -12.18 17.35 5.83
N ILE A 349 -12.80 16.18 6.01
CA ILE A 349 -13.59 15.49 4.97
C ILE A 349 -14.83 16.32 4.62
N GLY A 350 -15.51 16.87 5.62
CA GLY A 350 -16.66 17.77 5.44
C GLY A 350 -16.30 19.03 4.66
N ASP A 351 -15.23 19.71 5.06
CA ASP A 351 -14.71 20.90 4.37
C ASP A 351 -14.31 20.58 2.93
N HIS A 352 -13.67 19.42 2.72
CA HIS A 352 -13.30 18.94 1.40
C HIS A 352 -14.53 18.72 0.51
N LEU A 353 -15.57 18.06 1.03
CA LEU A 353 -16.85 17.88 0.34
C LEU A 353 -17.47 19.22 -0.03
N TRP A 354 -17.60 20.15 0.91
CA TRP A 354 -18.20 21.46 0.68
C TRP A 354 -17.42 22.29 -0.34
N ARG A 355 -16.09 22.19 -0.35
CA ARG A 355 -15.28 22.79 -1.40
C ARG A 355 -15.63 22.21 -2.78
N ARG A 356 -15.79 20.88 -2.88
CA ARG A 356 -16.17 20.21 -4.14
C ARG A 356 -17.58 20.57 -4.59
N ILE A 357 -18.56 20.62 -3.69
CA ILE A 357 -19.93 21.08 -3.99
C ILE A 357 -19.90 22.50 -4.57
N ARG A 358 -19.25 23.45 -3.88
CA ARG A 358 -19.16 24.85 -4.34
C ARG A 358 -18.48 24.99 -5.69
N GLN A 359 -17.37 24.28 -5.91
CA GLN A 359 -16.69 24.27 -7.20
C GLN A 359 -17.58 23.72 -8.31
N PHE A 360 -18.33 22.66 -8.03
CA PHE A 360 -19.19 22.00 -9.01
C PHE A 360 -20.44 22.80 -9.37
N LEU A 361 -20.94 23.61 -8.43
CA LEU A 361 -22.10 24.49 -8.62
C LEU A 361 -21.71 25.90 -9.10
N ALA A 362 -20.42 26.25 -9.14
CA ALA A 362 -19.96 27.59 -9.48
C ALA A 362 -20.46 28.05 -10.87
N ASP A 363 -20.46 27.16 -11.86
CA ASP A 363 -20.94 27.46 -13.22
C ASP A 363 -22.46 27.68 -13.27
N ASP A 364 -23.21 27.14 -12.30
CA ASP A 364 -24.67 27.24 -12.22
C ASP A 364 -25.12 28.53 -11.51
N LEU A 365 -24.21 29.32 -10.93
CA LEU A 365 -24.53 30.54 -10.16
C LEU A 365 -25.29 31.60 -10.98
N LEU A 366 -25.15 31.58 -12.30
CA LEU A 366 -25.84 32.48 -13.23
C LEU A 366 -27.31 32.09 -13.48
N MET A 367 -27.75 30.91 -13.02
CA MET A 367 -29.08 30.33 -13.27
C MET A 367 -29.95 30.36 -11.99
N VAL A 368 -30.19 31.57 -11.45
CA VAL A 368 -30.73 31.81 -10.09
C VAL A 368 -32.06 31.10 -9.80
N ASP A 369 -33.04 31.21 -10.69
CA ASP A 369 -34.35 30.58 -10.46
C ASP A 369 -34.28 29.05 -10.52
N THR A 370 -33.27 28.52 -11.20
CA THR A 370 -33.07 27.09 -11.39
C THR A 370 -32.27 26.47 -10.25
N ILE A 371 -31.29 27.18 -9.70
CA ILE A 371 -30.43 26.68 -8.62
C ILE A 371 -31.15 26.59 -7.27
N ASN A 372 -32.25 27.33 -7.09
CA ASN A 372 -33.10 27.25 -5.89
C ASN A 372 -34.11 26.08 -5.95
N SER A 373 -34.21 25.34 -7.06
CA SER A 373 -35.08 24.17 -7.16
C SER A 373 -34.44 22.96 -6.45
N PRO A 374 -35.15 22.31 -5.52
CA PRO A 374 -34.67 21.09 -4.85
C PRO A 374 -34.27 20.00 -5.83
N GLU A 375 -35.07 19.79 -6.89
CA GLU A 375 -34.84 18.77 -7.90
C GLU A 375 -33.62 19.11 -8.78
N PHE A 376 -33.37 20.40 -9.02
CA PHE A 376 -32.17 20.82 -9.73
C PHE A 376 -30.92 20.50 -8.92
N LEU A 377 -30.89 20.91 -7.65
CA LEU A 377 -29.75 20.67 -6.76
C LEU A 377 -29.49 19.19 -6.55
N GLN A 378 -30.53 18.38 -6.31
CA GLN A 378 -30.41 16.92 -6.21
C GLN A 378 -29.75 16.33 -7.46
N ARG A 379 -30.21 16.70 -8.67
CA ARG A 379 -29.59 16.24 -9.92
C ARG A 379 -28.12 16.66 -10.04
N ARG A 380 -27.76 17.87 -9.62
CA ARG A 380 -26.36 18.34 -9.63
C ARG A 380 -25.50 17.59 -8.62
N LEU A 381 -26.00 17.35 -7.42
CA LEU A 381 -25.28 16.59 -6.38
C LEU A 381 -25.10 15.11 -6.76
N HIS A 382 -26.08 14.46 -7.39
CA HIS A 382 -25.88 13.12 -7.96
C HIS A 382 -24.86 13.10 -9.09
N ARG A 383 -24.80 14.15 -9.92
CA ARG A 383 -23.73 14.25 -10.93
C ARG A 383 -22.37 14.41 -10.27
N LEU A 384 -22.25 15.26 -9.25
CA LEU A 384 -21.02 15.38 -8.47
C LEU A 384 -20.62 14.03 -7.86
N LEU A 385 -21.56 13.25 -7.36
CA LEU A 385 -21.30 11.90 -6.84
C LEU A 385 -20.68 10.99 -7.92
N ALA A 386 -21.20 11.03 -9.15
CA ALA A 386 -20.63 10.30 -10.27
C ALA A 386 -19.19 10.77 -10.59
N TYR A 387 -18.94 12.09 -10.62
CA TYR A 387 -17.60 12.63 -10.83
C TYR A 387 -16.61 12.22 -9.74
N LEU A 388 -17.00 12.31 -8.46
CA LEU A 388 -16.17 11.84 -7.35
C LEU A 388 -15.89 10.33 -7.45
N SER A 389 -16.81 9.55 -8.00
CA SER A 389 -16.59 8.13 -8.25
C SER A 389 -15.53 7.87 -9.32
N GLU A 390 -15.42 8.73 -10.32
CA GLU A 390 -14.40 8.68 -11.37
C GLU A 390 -13.01 9.15 -10.87
N ASP A 391 -12.98 10.02 -9.86
CA ASP A 391 -11.76 10.57 -9.24
C ASP A 391 -11.17 9.70 -8.13
N ARG A 392 -11.77 8.53 -7.86
CA ARG A 392 -11.25 7.56 -6.88
C ARG A 392 -9.80 7.20 -7.20
N GLY A 393 -8.94 7.33 -6.18
CA GLY A 393 -7.50 7.10 -6.33
C GLY A 393 -6.71 8.30 -6.87
N LYS A 394 -7.37 9.38 -7.29
CA LYS A 394 -6.72 10.57 -7.89
C LYS A 394 -6.56 11.72 -6.92
N ASP A 395 -7.58 11.96 -6.09
CA ASP A 395 -7.61 13.07 -5.15
C ASP A 395 -7.71 12.57 -3.70
N PRO A 396 -6.95 13.17 -2.76
CA PRO A 396 -7.04 12.83 -1.34
C PRO A 396 -8.46 12.81 -0.80
N LEU A 397 -8.75 11.81 0.03
CA LEU A 397 -10.01 11.65 0.75
C LEU A 397 -11.24 11.53 -0.17
N THR A 398 -11.06 11.20 -1.45
CA THR A 398 -12.18 11.04 -2.39
C THR A 398 -13.14 9.95 -1.94
N PHE A 399 -12.62 8.82 -1.46
CA PHE A 399 -13.43 7.72 -0.97
C PHE A 399 -14.32 8.16 0.19
N PRO A 400 -13.82 8.65 1.35
CA PRO A 400 -14.68 9.12 2.43
C PRO A 400 -15.53 10.34 2.04
N THR A 401 -15.08 11.21 1.12
CA THR A 401 -15.88 12.33 0.59
C THR A 401 -17.12 11.84 -0.17
N LEU A 402 -16.95 10.82 -1.02
CA LEU A 402 -18.04 10.18 -1.77
C LEU A 402 -19.08 9.59 -0.82
N TRP A 403 -18.63 8.96 0.26
CA TRP A 403 -19.52 8.45 1.30
C TRP A 403 -20.30 9.56 1.99
N ARG A 404 -19.62 10.62 2.40
CA ARG A 404 -20.28 11.76 3.05
C ARG A 404 -21.33 12.41 2.15
N LEU A 405 -21.05 12.55 0.85
CA LEU A 405 -22.04 13.05 -0.13
C LEU A 405 -23.22 12.08 -0.30
N THR A 406 -22.94 10.78 -0.36
CA THR A 406 -24.00 9.76 -0.45
C THR A 406 -24.94 9.85 0.74
N GLN A 407 -24.41 10.00 1.95
CA GLN A 407 -25.23 10.15 3.14
C GLN A 407 -26.05 11.44 3.11
N MET A 408 -25.40 12.57 2.79
CA MET A 408 -26.06 13.86 2.64
C MET A 408 -27.25 13.78 1.68
N LEU A 409 -27.09 13.06 0.56
CA LEU A 409 -28.15 12.83 -0.40
C LEU A 409 -29.33 12.07 0.23
N ILE A 410 -29.06 10.94 0.87
CA ILE A 410 -30.09 10.06 1.45
C ILE A 410 -30.83 10.73 2.61
N ASP A 411 -30.10 11.40 3.51
CA ASP A 411 -30.67 11.90 4.77
C ASP A 411 -31.30 13.29 4.64
N GLU A 412 -30.73 14.15 3.79
CA GLU A 412 -31.07 15.58 3.79
C GLU A 412 -31.61 16.09 2.46
N VAL A 413 -31.28 15.46 1.33
CA VAL A 413 -31.66 15.94 -0.01
C VAL A 413 -32.86 15.20 -0.56
N ASP A 414 -32.79 13.87 -0.63
CA ASP A 414 -33.84 13.01 -1.19
C ASP A 414 -35.19 13.21 -0.48
N PRO A 415 -35.25 13.27 0.87
CA PRO A 415 -36.51 13.50 1.60
C PRO A 415 -37.15 14.87 1.31
N VAL A 416 -36.38 15.87 0.91
CA VAL A 416 -36.94 17.17 0.50
C VAL A 416 -37.55 17.06 -0.89
N THR A 417 -36.87 16.38 -1.81
CA THR A 417 -37.33 16.23 -3.20
C THR A 417 -38.52 15.29 -3.37
N ASP A 418 -38.68 14.30 -2.48
CA ASP A 418 -39.85 13.41 -2.50
C ASP A 418 -41.05 13.98 -1.71
N GLY A 419 -40.86 15.12 -1.04
CA GLY A 419 -41.87 15.82 -0.25
C GLY A 419 -42.05 15.32 1.18
N SER A 420 -41.18 14.42 1.67
CA SER A 420 -41.21 13.91 3.05
C SER A 420 -40.77 14.94 4.08
N VAL A 421 -39.89 15.87 3.70
CA VAL A 421 -39.34 16.94 4.55
C VAL A 421 -39.49 18.28 3.85
N ALA A 422 -39.80 19.35 4.58
CA ALA A 422 -39.92 20.69 4.01
C ALA A 422 -38.54 21.29 3.70
N LEU A 423 -38.42 22.11 2.65
CA LEU A 423 -37.14 22.71 2.21
C LEU A 423 -36.46 23.57 3.30
N ASP A 424 -37.25 24.25 4.13
CA ASP A 424 -36.76 25.08 5.25
C ASP A 424 -36.22 24.25 6.43
N GLN A 425 -36.47 22.94 6.44
CA GLN A 425 -36.00 22.02 7.46
C GLN A 425 -34.68 21.32 7.11
N SER A 426 -34.23 21.39 5.85
CA SER A 426 -32.96 20.78 5.43
C SER A 426 -31.79 21.76 5.59
N ALA A 427 -30.89 21.44 6.51
CA ALA A 427 -29.72 22.27 6.81
C ALA A 427 -28.81 22.42 5.58
N VAL A 428 -28.56 21.33 4.84
CA VAL A 428 -27.79 21.34 3.60
C VAL A 428 -28.37 22.30 2.56
N PHE A 429 -29.69 22.26 2.33
CA PHE A 429 -30.32 23.17 1.36
C PHE A 429 -30.20 24.62 1.82
N GLN A 430 -30.45 24.91 3.09
CA GLN A 430 -30.30 26.27 3.63
C GLN A 430 -28.87 26.78 3.50
N GLU A 431 -27.87 25.95 3.77
CA GLU A 431 -26.47 26.30 3.63
C GLU A 431 -26.07 26.56 2.17
N ILE A 432 -26.51 25.70 1.23
CA ILE A 432 -26.28 25.89 -0.21
C ILE A 432 -26.92 27.19 -0.70
N ILE A 433 -28.19 27.43 -0.37
CA ILE A 433 -28.92 28.64 -0.78
C ILE A 433 -28.25 29.89 -0.18
N HIS A 434 -27.85 29.82 1.09
CA HIS A 434 -27.14 30.91 1.75
C HIS A 434 -25.80 31.22 1.07
N TRP A 435 -25.01 30.20 0.76
CA TRP A 435 -23.75 30.37 0.03
C TRP A 435 -23.97 30.99 -1.35
N ILE A 436 -24.91 30.46 -2.14
CA ILE A 436 -25.25 30.98 -3.47
C ILE A 436 -25.63 32.46 -3.39
N THR A 437 -26.53 32.81 -2.46
CA THR A 437 -27.02 34.18 -2.29
C THR A 437 -25.86 35.12 -1.91
N THR A 438 -25.00 34.70 -0.98
CA THR A 438 -23.83 35.47 -0.54
C THR A 438 -22.84 35.69 -1.68
N ASP A 439 -22.53 34.65 -2.47
CA ASP A 439 -21.55 34.76 -3.56
C ASP A 439 -22.09 35.59 -4.73
N GLN A 440 -23.39 35.49 -5.03
CA GLN A 440 -24.06 36.37 -6.00
C GLN A 440 -23.97 37.84 -5.61
N GLN A 441 -24.21 38.18 -4.34
CA GLN A 441 -24.04 39.55 -3.85
C GLN A 441 -22.60 40.03 -4.04
N ARG A 442 -21.62 39.15 -3.81
CA ARG A 442 -20.20 39.45 -4.02
C ARG A 442 -19.87 39.69 -5.49
N VAL A 443 -20.36 38.84 -6.40
CA VAL A 443 -20.18 39.01 -7.85
C VAL A 443 -20.78 40.34 -8.32
N ALA A 444 -22.01 40.66 -7.89
CA ALA A 444 -22.66 41.92 -8.23
C ALA A 444 -21.88 43.15 -7.72
N GLN A 445 -21.30 43.08 -6.53
CA GLN A 445 -20.42 44.12 -5.99
C GLN A 445 -19.14 44.29 -6.82
N LEU A 446 -18.48 43.18 -7.20
CA LEU A 446 -17.28 43.21 -8.03
C LEU A 446 -17.56 43.77 -9.42
N ASP A 447 -18.70 43.44 -10.02
CA ASP A 447 -19.12 43.98 -11.31
C ASP A 447 -19.40 45.49 -11.24
N ALA A 448 -20.02 45.96 -10.14
CA ALA A 448 -20.22 47.38 -9.90
C ALA A 448 -18.88 48.14 -9.79
N ILE A 449 -17.93 47.59 -9.03
CA ILE A 449 -16.57 48.15 -8.89
C ILE A 449 -15.85 48.16 -10.25
N ALA A 450 -15.92 47.05 -11.00
CA ALA A 450 -15.28 46.95 -12.31
C ALA A 450 -15.88 47.95 -13.32
N LYS A 451 -17.19 48.18 -13.27
CA LYS A 451 -17.86 49.20 -14.08
C LYS A 451 -17.35 50.60 -13.71
N GLU A 452 -17.30 50.95 -12.43
CA GLU A 452 -16.79 52.24 -11.97
C GLU A 452 -15.35 52.50 -12.42
N LEU A 453 -14.48 51.48 -12.34
CA LEU A 453 -13.09 51.57 -12.82
C LEU A 453 -13.01 51.79 -14.34
N ARG A 454 -13.86 51.14 -15.12
CA ARG A 454 -13.94 51.34 -16.58
C ARG A 454 -14.41 52.74 -16.95
N ASP A 455 -15.40 53.26 -16.23
CA ASP A 455 -15.93 54.61 -16.44
C ASP A 455 -14.86 55.66 -16.12
N LYS A 456 -14.16 55.51 -14.99
CA LYS A 456 -13.01 56.36 -14.60
C LYS A 456 -11.87 56.30 -15.61
N ALA A 457 -11.50 55.12 -16.09
CA ALA A 457 -10.46 54.97 -17.11
C ALA A 457 -10.82 55.66 -18.43
N THR A 458 -12.11 55.59 -18.81
CA THR A 458 -12.64 56.28 -19.99
C THR A 458 -12.57 57.78 -19.80
N GLU A 459 -12.96 58.31 -18.65
CA GLU A 459 -12.85 59.74 -18.32
C GLU A 459 -11.40 60.23 -18.37
N VAL A 460 -10.44 59.50 -17.79
CA VAL A 460 -9.01 59.84 -17.85
C VAL A 460 -8.51 59.87 -19.30
N LYS A 461 -8.90 58.90 -20.12
CA LYS A 461 -8.55 58.85 -21.55
C LYS A 461 -9.13 60.03 -22.34
N TRP A 462 -10.35 60.45 -22.03
CA TRP A 462 -10.98 61.65 -22.60
C TRP A 462 -10.25 62.93 -22.19
N ARG A 463 -9.93 63.08 -20.90
CA ARG A 463 -9.16 64.23 -20.39
C ARG A 463 -7.77 64.31 -21.03
N GLY A 464 -7.07 63.18 -21.19
CA GLY A 464 -5.77 63.12 -21.85
C GLY A 464 -5.81 63.56 -23.32
N ARG A 465 -6.82 63.10 -24.09
CA ARG A 465 -7.00 63.56 -25.49
C ARG A 465 -7.35 65.04 -25.58
N ALA A 466 -8.12 65.57 -24.63
CA ALA A 466 -8.45 67.00 -24.60
C ALA A 466 -7.22 67.87 -24.33
N THR A 467 -6.31 67.43 -23.44
CA THR A 467 -5.05 68.14 -23.17
C THR A 467 -4.07 68.06 -24.36
N ASP A 468 -3.98 66.93 -25.06
CA ASP A 468 -3.13 66.81 -26.27
C ASP A 468 -3.66 67.65 -27.45
N SER A 469 -4.97 67.89 -27.50
CA SER A 469 -5.60 68.75 -28.49
C SER A 469 -5.35 70.24 -28.21
N GLN A 470 -5.21 70.62 -26.94
CA GLN A 470 -4.84 71.98 -26.52
C GLN A 470 -3.33 72.26 -26.65
N ALA A 471 -2.48 71.23 -26.62
CA ALA A 471 -1.03 71.38 -26.81
C ALA A 471 -0.61 71.49 -28.30
N ASN A 472 -1.50 71.13 -29.23
CA ASN A 472 -1.27 71.20 -30.69
C ASN A 472 -1.95 72.41 -31.38
N LEU A 473 -2.61 73.27 -30.61
CA LEU A 473 -3.11 74.59 -31.02
C LEU A 473 -2.20 75.65 -30.40
#